data_AF-A0A522A107-F1
#
_entry.id   AF-A0A522A107-F1
#
_cell.length_a   1.000
_cell.length_b   1.000
_cell.length_c   1.000
_cell.angle_alpha   90.00
_cell.angle_beta   90.00
_cell.angle_gamma   90.00
#
_symmetry.space_group_name_H-M   'P 1'
#
loop_
_entity.id
_entity.type
_entity.pdbx_description
1 polymer ?
#
loop_
_entity_poly.entity_id
_entity_poly.type
_entity_poly.pdbx_seq_one_letter_code
_entity_poly.pdbx_strand_id
1 'polypeptide(L)'
;REWLAKNFATVDEFIQYSLSVQNRRKSRMGFALQNHLAELFTRLGLRFTPQARTEASNKPDFIFPGEREYHDATFNAALLVMLGVKSTSKDRWRQVLTEADRIPQKHLCTLEAGISAKQTDEMRRQQLTLVVPTGLHATYTAAQLAGMLSVTEFVEFVRRKQS
;
A
#
# COMPACT_ATOMS: atom_id res chain seq x y z
N ARG A 1 -10.56 -22.92 -10.45
CA ARG A 1 -10.01 -21.64 -9.93
C ARG A 1 -10.13 -20.56 -11.02
N GLU A 2 -11.33 -20.31 -11.54
CA GLU A 2 -11.56 -19.41 -12.71
C GLU A 2 -12.60 -18.30 -12.46
N TRP A 3 -13.18 -18.23 -11.25
CA TRP A 3 -14.29 -17.31 -10.97
C TRP A 3 -13.86 -15.88 -10.61
N LEU A 4 -12.57 -15.62 -10.42
CA LEU A 4 -12.03 -14.30 -10.02
C LEU A 4 -11.65 -13.40 -11.21
N ALA A 5 -11.79 -13.88 -12.46
CA ALA A 5 -11.23 -13.21 -13.63
C ALA A 5 -12.18 -12.27 -14.37
N LYS A 6 -13.51 -12.31 -14.12
CA LYS A 6 -14.50 -11.66 -15.02
C LYS A 6 -15.40 -10.57 -14.44
N ASN A 7 -15.41 -10.29 -13.14
CA ASN A 7 -16.51 -9.51 -12.53
C ASN A 7 -16.12 -8.26 -11.72
N PHE A 8 -14.90 -7.73 -11.82
CA PHE A 8 -14.57 -6.45 -11.17
C PHE A 8 -14.27 -5.41 -12.24
N ALA A 9 -15.14 -4.40 -12.35
CA ALA A 9 -15.02 -3.29 -13.27
C ALA A 9 -14.00 -2.25 -12.80
N THR A 10 -13.70 -2.20 -11.49
CA THR A 10 -12.79 -1.23 -10.89
C THR A 10 -11.87 -1.84 -9.81
N VAL A 11 -10.76 -1.14 -9.53
CA VAL A 11 -9.85 -1.44 -8.41
C VAL A 11 -10.61 -1.44 -7.08
N ASP A 12 -11.50 -0.46 -6.89
CA ASP A 12 -12.28 -0.33 -5.67
C ASP A 12 -13.24 -1.51 -5.44
N GLU A 13 -13.90 -2.02 -6.49
CA GLU A 13 -14.75 -3.21 -6.39
C GLU A 13 -13.96 -4.46 -5.97
N PHE A 14 -12.78 -4.65 -6.54
CA PHE A 14 -11.91 -5.76 -6.18
C PHE A 14 -11.50 -5.71 -4.70
N ILE A 15 -11.16 -4.53 -4.20
CA ILE A 15 -10.79 -4.35 -2.79
C ILE A 15 -12.02 -4.53 -1.89
N GLN A 16 -13.17 -3.94 -2.22
CA GLN A 16 -14.41 -4.11 -1.44
C GLN A 16 -14.83 -5.58 -1.32
N TYR A 17 -14.78 -6.32 -2.43
CA TYR A 17 -15.01 -7.77 -2.40
C TYR A 17 -14.01 -8.48 -1.48
N SER A 18 -12.73 -8.17 -1.63
CA SER A 18 -11.66 -8.75 -0.81
C SER A 18 -11.89 -8.49 0.69
N LEU A 19 -12.44 -7.33 1.05
CA LEU A 19 -12.81 -7.00 2.44
C LEU A 19 -14.03 -7.78 2.93
N SER A 20 -15.07 -7.91 2.10
CA SER A 20 -16.30 -8.62 2.46
C SER A 20 -16.07 -10.10 2.78
N VAL A 21 -15.12 -10.75 2.09
CA VAL A 21 -14.82 -12.18 2.26
C VAL A 21 -14.05 -12.47 3.55
N GLN A 22 -13.28 -11.50 4.06
CA GLN A 22 -12.27 -11.75 5.09
C GLN A 22 -12.73 -11.46 6.53
N ASN A 23 -13.87 -10.80 6.74
CA ASN A 23 -14.38 -10.43 8.07
C ASN A 23 -14.67 -11.59 9.04
N ARG A 24 -14.48 -12.86 8.65
CA ARG A 24 -14.67 -14.03 9.53
C ARG A 24 -13.44 -14.47 10.33
N ARG A 25 -12.20 -14.01 10.04
CA ARG A 25 -10.98 -14.45 10.79
C ARG A 25 -9.90 -13.36 10.91
N LYS A 26 -9.93 -12.58 12.00
CA LYS A 26 -9.03 -11.43 12.28
C LYS A 26 -7.52 -11.70 12.20
N SER A 27 -7.03 -12.92 12.50
CA SER A 27 -5.58 -13.20 12.54
C SER A 27 -4.92 -13.36 11.17
N ARG A 28 -5.68 -13.49 10.07
CA ARG A 28 -5.15 -13.73 8.72
C ARG A 28 -5.37 -12.58 7.74
N MET A 29 -5.94 -11.47 8.21
CA MET A 29 -6.30 -10.29 7.41
C MET A 29 -5.10 -9.64 6.73
N GLY A 30 -3.98 -9.50 7.44
CA GLY A 30 -2.77 -8.84 6.90
C GLY A 30 -2.20 -9.59 5.69
N PHE A 31 -2.00 -10.90 5.83
CA PHE A 31 -1.49 -11.75 4.75
C PHE A 31 -2.45 -11.78 3.56
N ALA A 32 -3.75 -11.84 3.81
CA ALA A 32 -4.73 -11.90 2.74
C ALA A 32 -4.83 -10.58 1.98
N LEU A 33 -4.77 -9.42 2.66
CA LEU A 33 -4.70 -8.11 2.01
C LEU A 33 -3.46 -7.97 1.13
N GLN A 34 -2.28 -8.38 1.63
CA GLN A 34 -1.04 -8.39 0.84
C GLN A 34 -1.21 -9.22 -0.44
N ASN A 35 -1.75 -10.43 -0.34
CA ASN A 35 -1.98 -11.28 -1.52
C ASN A 35 -2.94 -10.65 -2.53
N HIS A 36 -4.02 -10.00 -2.07
CA HIS A 36 -4.94 -9.31 -2.98
C HIS A 36 -4.28 -8.14 -3.69
N LEU A 37 -3.48 -7.34 -2.97
CA LEU A 37 -2.73 -6.24 -3.58
C LEU A 37 -1.71 -6.77 -4.59
N ALA A 38 -0.99 -7.84 -4.28
CA ALA A 38 -0.07 -8.49 -5.23
C ALA A 38 -0.78 -8.93 -6.51
N GLU A 39 -1.90 -9.65 -6.39
CA GLU A 39 -2.71 -10.09 -7.54
C GLU A 39 -3.23 -8.90 -8.36
N LEU A 40 -3.70 -7.85 -7.69
CA LEU A 40 -4.14 -6.61 -8.32
C LEU A 40 -3.00 -5.98 -9.13
N PHE A 41 -1.84 -5.78 -8.52
CA PHE A 41 -0.68 -5.15 -9.18
C PHE A 41 -0.20 -5.98 -10.37
N THR A 42 -0.20 -7.32 -10.25
CA THR A 42 0.12 -8.24 -11.36
C THR A 42 -0.86 -8.09 -12.51
N ARG A 43 -2.18 -8.07 -12.25
CA ARG A 43 -3.21 -7.89 -13.29
C ARG A 43 -3.11 -6.55 -13.99
N LEU A 44 -2.70 -5.53 -13.26
CA LEU A 44 -2.49 -4.18 -13.78
C LEU A 44 -1.13 -4.02 -14.45
N GLY A 45 -0.31 -5.08 -14.57
CA GLY A 45 0.98 -5.04 -15.26
C GLY A 45 2.03 -4.15 -14.59
N LEU A 46 1.89 -3.85 -13.30
CA LEU A 46 2.90 -3.10 -12.57
C LEU A 46 4.14 -3.97 -12.34
N ARG A 47 5.33 -3.39 -12.48
CA ARG A 47 6.56 -4.05 -12.01
C ARG A 47 6.70 -3.83 -10.52
N PHE A 48 6.91 -4.90 -9.76
CA PHE A 48 7.16 -4.84 -8.33
C PHE A 48 7.88 -6.10 -7.84
N THR A 49 8.46 -6.01 -6.65
CA THR A 49 8.95 -7.17 -5.90
C THR A 49 8.24 -7.19 -4.54
N PRO A 50 7.47 -8.26 -4.24
CA PRO A 50 6.91 -8.45 -2.90
C PRO A 50 8.01 -8.90 -1.93
N GLN A 51 7.96 -8.46 -0.67
CA GLN A 51 8.91 -8.88 0.38
C GLN A 51 10.38 -8.72 -0.04
N ALA A 52 10.69 -7.68 -0.82
CA ALA A 52 12.03 -7.35 -1.27
C ALA A 52 12.97 -7.16 -0.08
N ARG A 53 14.24 -7.56 -0.20
CA ARG A 53 15.23 -7.25 0.84
C ARG A 53 15.80 -5.86 0.60
N THR A 54 15.84 -5.07 1.65
CA THR A 54 16.46 -3.74 1.66
C THR A 54 17.61 -3.73 2.66
N GLU A 55 18.04 -2.55 3.12
CA GLU A 55 19.10 -2.40 4.11
C GLU A 55 18.74 -3.13 5.42
N ALA A 56 19.76 -3.53 6.17
CA ALA A 56 19.60 -4.19 7.48
C ALA A 56 18.70 -5.45 7.48
N SER A 57 18.57 -6.14 6.34
CA SER A 57 17.65 -7.29 6.16
C SER A 57 16.18 -6.96 6.37
N ASN A 58 15.79 -5.69 6.25
CA ASN A 58 14.40 -5.28 6.24
C ASN A 58 13.66 -5.85 5.03
N LYS A 59 12.35 -6.01 5.18
CA LYS A 59 11.46 -6.61 4.19
C LYS A 59 10.17 -5.81 4.06
N PRO A 60 10.22 -4.66 3.35
CA PRO A 60 9.00 -3.97 2.96
C PRO A 60 8.05 -4.91 2.21
N ASP A 61 6.74 -4.69 2.40
CA ASP A 61 5.74 -5.57 1.79
C ASP A 61 5.81 -5.52 0.25
N PHE A 62 6.02 -4.34 -0.33
CA PHE A 62 6.24 -4.15 -1.77
C PHE A 62 7.24 -3.04 -2.07
N ILE A 63 8.11 -3.29 -3.06
CA ILE A 63 8.97 -2.30 -3.70
C ILE A 63 8.66 -2.24 -5.20
N PHE A 64 8.58 -1.02 -5.73
CA PHE A 64 8.37 -0.73 -7.15
C PHE A 64 9.53 0.12 -7.69
N PRO A 65 10.02 -0.13 -8.92
CA PRO A 65 9.61 -1.20 -9.83
C PRO A 65 10.11 -2.59 -9.39
N GLY A 66 11.05 -2.68 -8.45
CA GLY A 66 11.50 -3.96 -7.92
C GLY A 66 12.77 -3.86 -7.08
N GLU A 67 13.15 -4.99 -6.49
CA GLU A 67 14.36 -5.12 -5.66
C GLU A 67 15.64 -4.84 -6.44
N ARG A 68 15.69 -5.23 -7.73
CA ARG A 68 16.87 -4.99 -8.57
C ARG A 68 17.15 -3.50 -8.71
N GLU A 69 16.14 -2.70 -9.05
CA GLU A 69 16.25 -1.24 -9.18
C GLU A 69 16.51 -0.58 -7.81
N TYR A 70 15.98 -1.17 -6.74
CA TYR A 70 16.27 -0.73 -5.38
C TYR A 70 17.72 -0.92 -4.96
N HIS A 71 18.46 -1.89 -5.51
CA HIS A 71 19.89 -2.08 -5.20
C HIS A 71 20.83 -1.43 -6.22
N ASP A 72 20.30 -1.02 -7.38
CA ASP A 72 21.07 -0.30 -8.38
C ASP A 72 21.30 1.15 -7.97
N ALA A 73 22.53 1.49 -7.58
CA ALA A 73 22.92 2.85 -7.17
C ALA A 73 22.80 3.88 -8.30
N THR A 74 22.78 3.44 -9.56
CA THR A 74 22.60 4.32 -10.73
C THR A 74 21.13 4.58 -11.06
N PHE A 75 20.22 3.76 -10.51
CA PHE A 75 18.79 3.96 -10.67
C PHE A 75 18.31 5.20 -9.89
N ASN A 76 17.48 6.03 -10.53
CA ASN A 76 16.96 7.24 -9.91
C ASN A 76 16.03 6.89 -8.73
N ALA A 77 16.48 7.20 -7.51
CA ALA A 77 15.73 6.93 -6.29
C ALA A 77 14.36 7.62 -6.25
N ALA A 78 14.16 8.73 -6.97
CA ALA A 78 12.86 9.40 -7.06
C ALA A 78 11.79 8.57 -7.81
N LEU A 79 12.19 7.52 -8.53
CA LEU A 79 11.28 6.57 -9.19
C LEU A 79 10.97 5.33 -8.34
N LEU A 80 11.69 5.15 -7.23
CA LEU A 80 11.41 4.06 -6.30
C LEU A 80 10.16 4.38 -5.47
N VAL A 81 9.32 3.37 -5.27
CA VAL A 81 8.15 3.45 -4.42
C VAL A 81 8.13 2.26 -3.47
N MET A 82 7.80 2.53 -2.21
CA MET A 82 7.60 1.52 -1.18
C MET A 82 6.17 1.58 -0.67
N LEU A 83 5.55 0.41 -0.55
CA LEU A 83 4.23 0.24 0.06
C LEU A 83 4.31 -0.80 1.18
N GLY A 84 4.15 -0.35 2.42
CA GLY A 84 3.81 -1.20 3.56
C GLY A 84 2.33 -1.52 3.58
N VAL A 85 1.95 -2.65 4.17
CA VAL A 85 0.57 -3.11 4.26
C VAL A 85 0.26 -3.57 5.67
N LYS A 86 -0.69 -2.91 6.34
CA LYS A 86 -1.17 -3.32 7.66
C LYS A 86 -2.69 -3.34 7.63
N SER A 87 -3.31 -4.49 7.93
CA SER A 87 -4.77 -4.55 8.10
C SER A 87 -5.27 -3.66 9.23
N THR A 88 -4.41 -3.42 10.22
CA THR A 88 -4.64 -2.49 11.34
C THR A 88 -3.32 -1.81 11.67
N SER A 89 -3.28 -0.49 11.52
CA SER A 89 -2.12 0.37 11.65
C SER A 89 -1.76 0.68 13.11
N LYS A 90 -2.72 1.06 13.98
CA LYS A 90 -2.50 1.43 15.41
C LYS A 90 -1.14 2.12 15.62
N ASP A 91 -0.22 1.59 16.44
CA ASP A 91 1.15 2.14 16.58
C ASP A 91 2.18 1.46 15.66
N ARG A 92 1.79 0.39 14.97
CA ARG A 92 2.68 -0.45 14.15
C ARG A 92 3.05 0.18 12.81
N TRP A 93 2.38 1.26 12.39
CA TRP A 93 2.77 1.99 11.18
C TRP A 93 4.20 2.53 11.25
N ARG A 94 4.73 2.80 12.45
CA ARG A 94 6.10 3.30 12.64
C ARG A 94 7.16 2.33 12.10
N GLN A 95 6.86 1.03 12.09
CA GLN A 95 7.76 0.00 11.55
C GLN A 95 8.06 0.23 10.06
N VAL A 96 7.10 0.78 9.31
CA VAL A 96 7.23 1.07 7.88
C VAL A 96 8.30 2.13 7.62
N LEU A 97 8.52 3.06 8.56
CA LEU A 97 9.40 4.22 8.37
C LEU A 97 10.88 3.85 8.16
N THR A 98 11.30 2.69 8.66
CA THR A 98 12.71 2.25 8.63
C THR A 98 12.96 1.14 7.62
N GLU A 99 11.96 0.72 6.85
CA GLU A 99 12.05 -0.47 5.99
C GLU A 99 12.77 -0.22 4.66
N ALA A 100 12.99 1.04 4.26
CA ALA A 100 13.67 1.39 3.00
C ALA A 100 14.33 2.76 3.08
N ASP A 101 15.66 2.80 3.17
CA ASP A 101 16.42 4.03 3.37
C ASP A 101 16.50 4.88 2.10
N ARG A 102 16.58 4.24 0.92
CA ARG A 102 16.60 4.95 -0.38
C ARG A 102 15.29 5.67 -0.72
N ILE A 103 14.22 5.42 0.04
CA ILE A 103 12.87 5.91 -0.24
C ILE A 103 12.39 6.77 0.94
N PRO A 104 12.60 8.10 0.90
CA PRO A 104 12.18 8.99 1.99
C PRO A 104 10.66 9.01 2.19
N GLN A 105 9.90 9.19 1.11
CA GLN A 105 8.44 9.21 1.15
C GLN A 105 7.89 7.78 1.00
N LYS A 106 7.16 7.34 2.02
CA LYS A 106 6.66 5.96 2.12
C LYS A 106 5.15 5.92 2.00
N HIS A 107 4.61 4.78 1.64
CA HIS A 107 3.17 4.56 1.55
C HIS A 107 2.74 3.42 2.46
N LEU A 108 1.58 3.55 3.09
CA LEU A 108 1.00 2.50 3.93
C LEU A 108 -0.44 2.23 3.50
N CYS A 109 -0.70 1.04 2.97
CA CYS A 109 -2.05 0.55 2.75
C CYS A 109 -2.66 0.02 4.05
N THR A 110 -3.87 0.48 4.38
CA THR A 110 -4.60 0.00 5.56
C THR A 110 -6.11 -0.11 5.34
N LEU A 111 -6.74 -0.95 6.16
CA LEU A 111 -8.18 -1.16 6.23
C LEU A 111 -8.77 -0.64 7.55
N GLU A 112 -7.95 0.01 8.38
CA GLU A 112 -8.38 0.57 9.64
C GLU A 112 -9.19 1.84 9.41
N ALA A 113 -10.51 1.74 9.57
CA ALA A 113 -11.41 2.88 9.54
C ALA A 113 -11.18 3.83 10.71
N GLY A 114 -11.40 5.13 10.50
CA GLY A 114 -11.48 6.11 11.58
C GLY A 114 -10.17 6.37 12.34
N ILE A 115 -9.01 6.28 11.68
CA ILE A 115 -7.74 6.71 12.28
C ILE A 115 -7.84 8.19 12.65
N SER A 116 -7.49 8.53 13.90
CA SER A 116 -7.60 9.89 14.41
C SER A 116 -6.80 10.91 13.60
N ALA A 117 -7.30 12.15 13.50
CA ALA A 117 -6.60 13.26 12.82
C ALA A 117 -5.18 13.46 13.36
N LYS A 118 -5.01 13.43 14.69
CA LYS A 118 -3.70 13.53 15.36
C LYS A 118 -2.70 12.51 14.81
N GLN A 119 -3.14 11.26 14.64
CA GLN A 119 -2.28 10.17 14.17
C GLN A 119 -2.00 10.30 12.66
N THR A 120 -3.00 10.64 11.84
CA THR A 120 -2.77 10.85 10.40
C THR A 120 -1.85 12.05 10.12
N ASP A 121 -1.93 13.09 10.96
CA ASP A 121 -1.02 14.24 10.87
C ASP A 121 0.40 13.85 11.30
N GLU A 122 0.54 12.96 12.27
CA GLU A 122 1.86 12.42 12.64
C GLU A 122 2.47 11.60 11.50
N MET A 123 1.70 10.73 10.87
CA MET A 123 2.15 9.98 9.70
C MET A 123 2.60 10.93 8.58
N ARG A 124 1.82 11.97 8.28
CA ARG A 124 2.16 12.98 7.27
C ARG A 124 3.47 13.70 7.59
N ARG A 125 3.67 14.11 8.85
CA ARG A 125 4.94 14.75 9.29
C ARG A 125 6.15 13.83 9.13
N GLN A 126 5.95 12.51 9.21
CA GLN A 126 6.97 11.48 8.98
C GLN A 126 7.07 11.05 7.51
N GLN A 127 6.50 11.81 6.57
CA GLN A 127 6.47 11.51 5.13
C GLN A 127 5.84 10.15 4.79
N LEU A 128 4.91 9.68 5.62
CA LEU A 128 4.12 8.49 5.36
C LEU A 128 2.75 8.86 4.81
N THR A 129 2.49 8.51 3.56
CA THR A 129 1.20 8.69 2.90
C THR A 129 0.32 7.47 3.13
N LEU A 130 -0.89 7.68 3.65
CA LEU A 130 -1.87 6.61 3.81
C LEU A 130 -2.55 6.30 2.47
N VAL A 131 -2.66 5.01 2.17
CA VAL A 131 -3.42 4.45 1.06
C VAL A 131 -4.61 3.70 1.64
N VAL A 132 -5.83 4.14 1.33
CA VAL A 132 -7.06 3.63 1.94
C VAL A 132 -8.08 3.34 0.85
N PRO A 133 -8.78 2.20 0.85
CA PRO A 133 -9.85 1.93 -0.12
C PRO A 133 -10.95 2.98 -0.09
N THR A 134 -11.47 3.39 -1.25
CA THR A 134 -12.44 4.49 -1.37
C THR A 134 -13.66 4.32 -0.46
N GLY A 135 -14.17 3.08 -0.32
CA GLY A 135 -15.32 2.81 0.56
C GLY A 135 -15.08 3.04 2.06
N LEU A 136 -13.83 3.23 2.50
CA LEU A 136 -13.51 3.60 3.89
C LEU A 136 -13.26 5.12 4.06
N HIS A 137 -13.20 5.89 2.97
CA HIS A 137 -12.92 7.33 3.01
C HIS A 137 -13.96 8.12 3.81
N ALA A 138 -15.22 7.67 3.81
CA ALA A 138 -16.31 8.25 4.60
C ALA A 138 -16.04 8.26 6.12
N THR A 139 -15.06 7.50 6.59
CA THR A 139 -14.65 7.45 8.01
C THR A 139 -13.58 8.47 8.38
N TYR A 140 -13.13 9.28 7.42
CA TYR A 140 -12.11 10.32 7.60
C TYR A 140 -12.69 11.70 7.27
N THR A 141 -12.08 12.74 7.85
CA THR A 141 -12.42 14.13 7.54
C THR A 141 -11.85 14.57 6.19
N ALA A 142 -12.44 15.60 5.57
CA ALA A 142 -11.93 16.16 4.32
C ALA A 142 -10.45 16.60 4.41
N ALA A 143 -10.04 17.18 5.55
CA ALA A 143 -8.67 17.59 5.80
C ALA A 143 -7.69 16.40 5.87
N GLN A 144 -8.15 15.25 6.37
CA GLN A 144 -7.35 14.02 6.36
C GLN A 144 -7.20 13.50 4.93
N LEU A 145 -8.30 13.40 4.18
CA LEU A 145 -8.34 12.87 2.81
C LEU A 145 -7.42 13.63 1.84
N ALA A 146 -7.26 14.95 2.01
CA ALA A 146 -6.37 15.77 1.18
C ALA A 146 -4.89 15.32 1.17
N GLY A 147 -4.46 14.53 2.16
CA GLY A 147 -3.10 13.96 2.24
C GLY A 147 -3.06 12.44 2.13
N MET A 148 -4.13 11.80 1.66
CA MET A 148 -4.24 10.36 1.49
C MET A 148 -4.40 10.02 0.00
N LEU A 149 -4.26 8.74 -0.32
CA LEU A 149 -4.58 8.18 -1.63
C LEU A 149 -5.63 7.08 -1.47
N SER A 150 -6.51 6.96 -2.45
CA SER A 150 -7.20 5.70 -2.74
C SER A 150 -6.22 4.65 -3.28
N VAL A 151 -6.60 3.37 -3.26
CA VAL A 151 -5.82 2.31 -3.91
C VAL A 151 -5.68 2.58 -5.41
N THR A 152 -6.74 3.09 -6.04
CA THR A 152 -6.74 3.51 -7.45
C THR A 152 -5.73 4.63 -7.70
N GLU A 153 -5.74 5.69 -6.90
CA GLU A 153 -4.78 6.79 -7.04
C GLU A 153 -3.34 6.36 -6.78
N PHE A 154 -3.13 5.42 -5.84
CA PHE A 154 -1.80 4.82 -5.61
C PHE A 154 -1.31 4.02 -6.82
N VAL A 155 -2.18 3.21 -7.43
CA VAL A 155 -1.84 2.49 -8.67
C VAL A 155 -1.41 3.46 -9.77
N GLU A 156 -2.20 4.52 -10.00
CA GLU A 156 -1.87 5.52 -11.02
C GLU A 156 -0.58 6.27 -10.69
N PHE A 157 -0.34 6.56 -9.41
CA PHE A 157 0.94 7.11 -8.94
C PHE A 157 2.11 6.20 -9.31
N VAL A 158 2.02 4.89 -9.04
CA VAL A 158 3.08 3.93 -9.39
C VAL A 158 3.25 3.82 -10.91
N ARG A 159 2.16 3.81 -11.69
CA ARG A 159 2.24 3.77 -13.17
C ARG A 159 3.06 4.94 -13.72
N ARG A 160 2.80 6.16 -13.24
CA ARG A 160 3.56 7.35 -13.65
C ARG A 160 5.05 7.26 -13.30
N LYS A 161 5.42 6.56 -12.23
CA LYS A 161 6.83 6.34 -11.83
C LYS A 161 7.55 5.29 -12.70
N GLN A 162 6.80 4.46 -13.43
CA GLN A 162 7.33 3.38 -14.28
C GLN A 162 7.20 3.66 -15.78
N SER A 163 6.65 4.82 -16.14
CA SER A 163 6.48 5.26 -17.53
C SER A 163 7.79 5.79 -18.12
#